data_AF-R5PCQ3-F1
#
_entry.id   AF-R5PCQ3-F1
#
_cell.length_a   1.000
_cell.length_b   1.000
_cell.length_c   1.000
_cell.angle_alpha   90.00
_cell.angle_beta   90.00
_cell.angle_gamma   90.00
#
_symmetry.space_group_name_H-M   'P 1'
#
loop_
_entity.id
_entity.type
_entity.pdbx_description
1 polymer ?
#
loop_
_entity_poly.entity_id
_entity_poly.type
_entity_poly.pdbx_seq_one_letter_code
_entity_poly.pdbx_strand_id
1 'polypeptide(L)'
;MIKHLFRQFSTAIGIVILITACDTDKNHYTGEENIPLSISVSPANFVSPSGAVTRSTDNGNQTTFDKDDRIGIIVISQTGNILADNLPYRYDGSAWTFDRILGENEGKSPYYYDNTVGSVSYLVYFPYRPEANGLSTATALKLQFPPLPDQRDEAAYCNSDLMLWESGSGIPQKSLNIRLEHAYSLISLSPSVQLRMPDGTVTKNAISVGNVSLTIAGETRYARPVTDGS
;
A
#
# COMPACT_ATOMS: atom_id res chain seq x y z
N MET A 1 80.04 -11.26 -23.38
CA MET A 1 79.94 -10.03 -24.19
C MET A 1 78.51 -9.54 -24.08
N ILE A 2 78.29 -8.50 -23.27
CA ILE A 2 77.16 -7.56 -23.16
C ILE A 2 77.13 -7.11 -21.69
N LYS A 3 77.62 -5.89 -21.52
CA LYS A 3 77.64 -5.06 -20.32
C LYS A 3 76.31 -4.28 -20.28
N HIS A 4 75.77 -3.97 -19.10
CA HIS A 4 75.14 -2.68 -18.72
C HIS A 4 74.52 -2.85 -17.32
N LEU A 5 75.20 -2.40 -16.25
CA LEU A 5 75.25 -1.06 -15.64
C LEU A 5 74.11 -0.74 -14.65
N PHE A 6 74.46 -0.80 -13.36
CA PHE A 6 74.04 -0.01 -12.19
C PHE A 6 72.77 0.86 -12.25
N ARG A 7 71.91 0.71 -11.21
CA ARG A 7 71.65 1.81 -10.26
C ARG A 7 71.11 1.29 -8.93
N GLN A 8 71.91 1.46 -7.86
CA GLN A 8 71.45 1.31 -6.49
C GLN A 8 70.67 2.57 -6.09
N PHE A 9 69.57 2.39 -5.36
CA PHE A 9 69.03 3.37 -4.44
C PHE A 9 68.63 2.65 -3.15
N SER A 10 69.44 2.88 -2.12
CA SER A 10 69.11 2.64 -0.73
C SER A 10 67.93 3.54 -0.34
N THR A 11 67.01 3.10 0.52
CA THR A 11 66.76 3.66 1.88
C THR A 11 65.48 3.06 2.50
N ALA A 12 65.57 2.81 3.81
CA ALA A 12 64.50 2.83 4.83
C ALA A 12 63.62 1.59 5.04
N ILE A 13 64.04 0.82 6.06
CA ILE A 13 63.22 0.04 6.98
C ILE A 13 62.06 0.88 7.54
N GLY A 14 60.87 0.29 7.57
CA GLY A 14 59.71 0.78 8.32
C GLY A 14 58.84 -0.40 8.75
N ILE A 15 59.14 -0.98 9.91
CA ILE A 15 58.24 -1.92 10.61
C ILE A 15 57.05 -1.09 11.11
N VAL A 16 55.85 -1.37 10.60
CA VAL A 16 54.60 -0.84 11.14
C VAL A 16 54.13 -1.78 12.25
N ILE A 17 54.29 -1.36 13.50
CA ILE A 17 53.61 -1.95 14.65
C ILE A 17 52.30 -1.18 14.80
N LEU A 18 51.17 -1.79 14.42
CA LEU A 18 49.86 -1.30 14.84
C LEU A 18 49.45 -2.05 16.11
N ILE A 19 49.49 -1.30 17.20
CA ILE A 19 49.11 -1.70 18.54
C ILE A 19 47.59 -1.86 18.55
N THR A 20 47.10 -3.05 18.92
CA THR A 20 45.68 -3.29 19.19
C THR A 20 45.33 -2.63 20.52
N ALA A 21 44.49 -1.60 20.49
CA ALA A 21 43.78 -1.13 21.68
C ALA A 21 42.38 -1.76 21.67
N CYS A 22 42.17 -2.73 22.55
CA CYS A 22 40.84 -3.21 22.91
C CYS A 22 40.30 -2.22 23.93
N ASP A 23 39.63 -1.16 23.50
CA ASP A 23 38.93 -0.29 24.44
C ASP A 23 37.66 -1.01 24.90
N THR A 24 37.60 -1.28 26.20
CA THR A 24 36.37 -1.76 26.83
C THR A 24 35.61 -0.52 27.29
N ASP A 25 35.10 0.23 26.32
CA ASP A 25 34.26 1.37 26.61
C ASP A 25 32.94 0.88 27.17
N LYS A 26 32.69 1.32 28.40
CA LYS A 26 31.46 1.08 29.13
C LYS A 26 30.34 1.81 28.39
N ASN A 27 29.66 1.11 27.49
CA ASN A 27 28.43 1.61 26.90
C ASN A 27 27.40 1.77 28.01
N HIS A 28 27.21 3.00 28.42
CA HIS A 28 26.03 3.49 29.10
C HIS A 28 24.87 3.27 28.11
N TYR A 29 24.13 2.18 28.29
CA TYR A 29 22.93 1.88 27.50
C TYR A 29 21.84 2.88 27.89
N THR A 30 21.77 3.99 27.17
CA THR A 30 20.57 4.84 27.07
C THR A 30 20.22 4.96 25.60
N GLY A 31 19.59 3.93 25.04
CA GLY A 31 19.09 3.97 23.68
C GLY A 31 17.99 2.93 23.56
N GLU A 32 16.74 3.37 23.44
CA GLU A 32 15.75 2.50 22.83
C GLU A 32 16.29 2.06 21.47
N GLU A 33 16.22 0.76 21.19
CA GLU A 33 16.63 0.20 19.89
C GLU A 33 15.99 0.97 18.73
N ASN A 34 16.69 1.02 17.61
CA ASN A 34 16.20 1.57 16.35
C ASN A 34 15.07 0.66 15.79
N ILE A 35 13.87 0.78 16.37
CA ILE A 35 12.73 -0.10 16.10
C ILE A 35 11.99 0.39 14.85
N PRO A 36 12.04 -0.35 13.72
CA PRO A 36 11.27 0.02 12.53
C PRO A 36 9.78 -0.17 12.77
N LEU A 37 8.97 0.65 12.10
CA LEU A 37 7.51 0.55 12.15
C LEU A 37 7.05 -0.84 11.67
N SER A 38 6.35 -1.55 12.54
CA SER A 38 5.68 -2.81 12.19
C SER A 38 4.21 -2.56 11.86
N ILE A 39 3.64 -3.31 10.92
CA ILE A 39 2.23 -3.13 10.54
C ILE A 39 1.49 -4.45 10.40
N SER A 40 0.19 -4.39 10.65
CA SER A 40 -0.80 -5.40 10.27
C SER A 40 -1.93 -4.68 9.54
N VAL A 41 -2.38 -5.23 8.41
CA VAL A 41 -3.37 -4.57 7.55
C VAL A 41 -4.47 -5.56 7.22
N SER A 42 -5.70 -5.09 7.35
CA SER A 42 -6.91 -5.78 6.93
C SER A 42 -7.74 -4.84 6.04
N PRO A 43 -8.40 -5.34 5.00
CA PRO A 43 -9.34 -4.54 4.24
C PRO A 43 -10.74 -4.60 4.88
N ALA A 44 -11.48 -3.51 4.74
CA ALA A 44 -12.90 -3.51 4.95
C ALA A 44 -13.61 -4.11 3.74
N ASN A 45 -14.79 -4.70 3.96
CA ASN A 45 -15.69 -5.10 2.89
C ASN A 45 -16.71 -3.98 2.64
N PHE A 46 -17.24 -3.91 1.42
CA PHE A 46 -18.44 -3.11 1.14
C PHE A 46 -19.64 -3.60 1.98
N VAL A 47 -20.44 -2.66 2.48
CA VAL A 47 -21.66 -2.94 3.26
C VAL A 47 -22.87 -2.43 2.51
N SER A 48 -23.93 -3.24 2.40
CA SER A 48 -25.17 -2.84 1.73
C SER A 48 -25.97 -1.83 2.58
N PRO A 49 -26.61 -0.80 1.97
CA PRO A 49 -27.34 0.24 2.72
C PRO A 49 -28.54 -0.26 3.55
N SER A 50 -29.07 -1.44 3.25
CA SER A 50 -30.26 -1.99 3.92
C SER A 50 -29.93 -2.87 5.12
N GLY A 51 -28.64 -3.12 5.43
CA GLY A 51 -28.23 -4.16 6.38
C GLY A 51 -28.66 -5.57 5.96
N ALA A 52 -29.30 -5.70 4.79
CA ALA A 52 -29.64 -6.97 4.21
C ALA A 52 -28.35 -7.55 3.64
N VAL A 53 -27.86 -8.60 4.28
CA VAL A 53 -26.97 -9.56 3.64
C VAL A 53 -27.77 -10.15 2.48
N THR A 54 -27.71 -9.50 1.30
CA THR A 54 -28.13 -10.13 0.05
C THR A 54 -27.09 -11.21 -0.19
N ARG A 55 -27.32 -12.39 0.41
CA ARG A 55 -26.59 -13.61 0.10
C ARG A 55 -26.91 -13.98 -1.36
N SER A 56 -26.32 -13.25 -2.30
CA SER A 56 -25.65 -13.96 -3.37
C SER A 56 -24.47 -14.69 -2.72
N THR A 57 -24.09 -15.85 -3.23
CA THR A 57 -23.00 -16.65 -2.68
C THR A 57 -21.68 -15.97 -3.03
N ASP A 58 -21.46 -14.78 -2.47
CA ASP A 58 -20.42 -13.87 -2.85
C ASP A 58 -19.23 -14.06 -1.90
N ASN A 59 -18.43 -15.08 -2.21
CA ASN A 59 -17.04 -15.13 -1.78
C ASN A 59 -16.19 -14.07 -2.53
N GLY A 60 -16.78 -13.21 -3.38
CA GLY A 60 -16.11 -12.20 -4.20
C GLY A 60 -16.18 -10.76 -3.68
N ASN A 61 -16.94 -10.48 -2.60
CA ASN A 61 -16.89 -9.19 -1.88
C ASN A 61 -15.88 -9.18 -0.72
N GLN A 62 -15.16 -10.28 -0.50
CA GLN A 62 -14.06 -10.30 0.45
C GLN A 62 -12.82 -9.77 -0.25
N THR A 63 -12.50 -8.50 -0.02
CA THR A 63 -11.20 -7.98 -0.42
C THR A 63 -10.16 -8.76 0.37
N THR A 64 -9.25 -9.45 -0.32
CA THR A 64 -8.06 -10.07 0.29
C THR A 64 -6.84 -9.46 -0.36
N PHE A 65 -5.75 -9.34 0.38
CA PHE A 65 -4.48 -8.95 -0.20
C PHE A 65 -3.82 -10.17 -0.83
N ASP A 66 -3.35 -9.99 -2.05
CA ASP A 66 -2.56 -10.98 -2.75
C ASP A 66 -1.07 -10.74 -2.52
N LYS A 67 -0.29 -11.80 -2.68
CA LYS A 67 1.16 -11.69 -2.68
C LYS A 67 1.59 -10.61 -3.68
N ASP A 68 2.50 -9.75 -3.24
CA ASP A 68 3.05 -8.60 -3.99
C ASP A 68 2.18 -7.35 -4.00
N ASP A 69 1.01 -7.36 -3.35
CA ASP A 69 0.26 -6.14 -3.08
C ASP A 69 1.10 -5.15 -2.26
N ARG A 70 0.92 -3.87 -2.57
CA ARG A 70 1.67 -2.78 -1.95
C ARG A 70 0.76 -1.70 -1.40
N ILE A 71 1.15 -1.17 -0.24
CA ILE A 71 0.54 0.01 0.39
C ILE A 71 1.58 1.13 0.52
N GLY A 72 1.09 2.37 0.61
CA GLY A 72 1.91 3.51 0.99
C GLY A 72 1.60 3.98 2.40
N ILE A 73 2.64 4.34 3.15
CA ILE A 73 2.52 4.94 4.49
C ILE A 73 3.13 6.33 4.48
N ILE A 74 2.36 7.30 4.95
CA ILE A 74 2.78 8.69 5.08
C ILE A 74 2.71 9.05 6.56
N VAL A 75 3.83 9.49 7.12
CA VAL A 75 3.92 9.92 8.53
C VAL A 75 3.98 11.43 8.57
N ILE A 76 3.10 12.02 9.36
CA ILE A 76 2.85 13.47 9.38
C ILE A 76 3.06 13.97 10.81
N SER A 77 3.80 15.07 10.99
CA SER A 77 3.98 15.71 12.28
C SER A 77 2.71 16.43 12.74
N GLN A 78 2.65 16.81 14.02
CA GLN A 78 1.59 17.64 14.56
C GLN A 78 1.38 18.97 13.79
N THR A 79 2.42 19.50 13.15
CA THR A 79 2.36 20.74 12.36
C THR A 79 1.95 20.51 10.90
N GLY A 80 1.63 19.27 10.52
CA GLY A 80 1.24 18.91 9.16
C GLY A 80 2.39 18.66 8.19
N ASN A 81 3.64 18.60 8.69
CA ASN A 81 4.80 18.33 7.84
C ASN A 81 4.97 16.83 7.61
N ILE A 82 5.35 16.42 6.41
CA ILE A 82 5.67 15.02 6.11
C ILE A 82 7.01 14.67 6.76
N LEU A 83 6.98 13.72 7.70
CA LEU A 83 8.15 13.12 8.35
C LEU A 83 8.66 11.90 7.59
N ALA A 84 7.76 11.15 6.95
CA ALA A 84 8.10 10.07 6.04
C ALA A 84 7.12 10.06 4.87
N ASP A 85 7.67 10.13 3.66
CA ASP A 85 6.89 10.34 2.44
C ASP A 85 6.65 9.03 1.69
N ASN A 86 5.38 8.60 1.67
CA ASN A 86 4.89 7.50 0.84
C ASN A 86 5.79 6.25 0.89
N LEU A 87 6.03 5.73 2.10
CA LEU A 87 6.87 4.56 2.32
C LEU A 87 6.19 3.30 1.79
N PRO A 88 6.85 2.52 0.90
CA PRO A 88 6.27 1.31 0.36
C PRO A 88 6.36 0.15 1.35
N TYR A 89 5.24 -0.52 1.57
CA TYR A 89 5.20 -1.84 2.22
C TYR A 89 4.57 -2.84 1.29
N ARG A 90 5.12 -4.06 1.23
CA ARG A 90 4.67 -5.14 0.38
C ARG A 90 4.17 -6.32 1.21
N TYR A 91 3.06 -6.90 0.80
CA TYR A 91 2.55 -8.14 1.35
C TYR A 91 3.28 -9.32 0.71
N ASP A 92 3.90 -10.17 1.53
CA ASP A 92 4.65 -11.33 1.02
C ASP A 92 3.79 -12.60 0.84
N GLY A 93 2.51 -12.53 1.23
CA GLY A 93 1.57 -13.66 1.35
C GLY A 93 1.30 -14.07 2.80
N SER A 94 1.96 -13.46 3.79
CA SER A 94 1.76 -13.74 5.22
C SER A 94 1.88 -12.49 6.08
N ALA A 95 2.83 -11.61 5.79
CA ALA A 95 3.06 -10.38 6.52
C ALA A 95 3.35 -9.21 5.57
N TRP A 96 3.15 -8.01 6.11
CA TRP A 96 3.55 -6.77 5.47
C TRP A 96 4.95 -6.40 5.91
N THR A 97 5.84 -6.18 4.95
CA THR A 97 7.23 -5.78 5.21
C THR A 97 7.58 -4.55 4.41
N PHE A 98 8.50 -3.73 4.92
CA PHE A 98 9.03 -2.60 4.17
C PHE A 98 9.60 -3.10 2.84
N ASP A 99 9.12 -2.55 1.73
CA ASP A 99 9.55 -3.00 0.41
C ASP A 99 10.99 -2.53 0.16
N ARG A 100 11.90 -3.51 0.05
CA ARG A 100 13.35 -3.29 -0.15
C ARG A 100 13.81 -3.68 -1.55
N ILE A 101 12.91 -3.93 -2.50
CA ILE A 101 13.31 -4.34 -3.85
C ILE A 101 14.12 -3.22 -4.53
N LEU A 102 15.44 -3.43 -4.62
CA LEU A 102 16.39 -2.53 -5.25
C LEU A 102 16.07 -2.40 -6.74
N GLY A 103 15.68 -1.20 -7.17
CA GLY A 103 15.20 -0.91 -8.54
C GLY A 103 13.82 -0.24 -8.56
N GLU A 104 12.97 -0.58 -7.59
CA GLU A 104 11.70 0.11 -7.30
C GLU A 104 11.76 0.87 -5.96
N ASN A 105 12.78 0.59 -5.13
CA ASN A 105 13.13 1.42 -3.99
C ASN A 105 13.37 2.86 -4.48
N GLU A 106 12.45 3.76 -4.15
CA GLU A 106 12.57 5.20 -4.36
C GLU A 106 13.66 5.86 -3.48
N GLY A 107 14.70 5.11 -3.10
CA GLY A 107 15.72 5.55 -2.15
C GLY A 107 15.20 5.72 -0.72
N LYS A 108 14.04 5.14 -0.40
CA LYS A 108 13.36 5.31 0.90
C LYS A 108 13.87 4.32 1.94
N SER A 109 13.76 4.71 3.21
CA SER A 109 14.06 3.87 4.37
C SER A 109 12.80 3.69 5.22
N PRO A 110 12.67 2.60 5.98
CA PRO A 110 11.55 2.44 6.89
C PRO A 110 11.53 3.58 7.92
N TYR A 111 10.33 3.99 8.33
CA TYR A 111 10.20 4.91 9.45
C TYR A 111 10.54 4.19 10.74
N TYR A 112 11.36 4.82 11.58
CA TYR A 112 11.74 4.30 12.88
C TYR A 112 10.98 5.05 13.97
N TYR A 113 10.66 4.33 15.04
CA TYR A 113 10.04 4.93 16.20
C TYR A 113 10.93 6.04 16.77
N ASP A 114 10.37 7.24 16.89
CA ASP A 114 11.00 8.38 17.51
C ASP A 114 9.98 9.02 18.45
N ASN A 115 10.27 9.06 19.75
CA ASN A 115 9.39 9.67 20.75
C ASN A 115 9.66 11.17 20.98
N THR A 116 10.66 11.73 20.29
CA THR A 116 11.08 13.13 20.41
C THR A 116 10.33 14.06 19.46
N VAL A 117 9.76 13.53 18.37
CA VAL A 117 9.03 14.29 17.33
C VAL A 117 7.66 14.84 17.78
N GLY A 118 7.27 14.63 19.04
CA GLY A 118 5.97 15.03 19.54
C GLY A 118 4.85 14.15 18.99
N SER A 119 3.69 14.74 18.68
CA SER A 119 2.57 13.98 18.11
C SER A 119 2.72 13.76 16.61
N VAL A 120 2.28 12.59 16.14
CA VAL A 120 2.29 12.21 14.72
C VAL A 120 0.93 11.64 14.31
N SER A 121 0.62 11.71 13.03
CA SER A 121 -0.45 10.96 12.40
C SER A 121 0.10 10.09 11.27
N TYR A 122 -0.59 8.98 11.03
CA TYR A 122 -0.29 8.03 9.98
C TYR A 122 -1.44 8.03 8.98
N LEU A 123 -1.12 8.20 7.71
CA LEU A 123 -2.02 8.03 6.58
C LEU A 123 -1.54 6.82 5.78
N VAL A 124 -2.37 5.80 5.68
CA VAL A 124 -2.06 4.56 4.97
C VAL A 124 -3.05 4.37 3.84
N TYR A 125 -2.59 3.93 2.67
CA TYR A 125 -3.45 3.73 1.52
C TYR A 125 -3.05 2.55 0.64
N PHE A 126 -4.02 2.04 -0.12
CA PHE A 126 -3.88 0.98 -1.12
C PHE A 126 -4.63 1.38 -2.40
N PRO A 127 -4.16 0.99 -3.61
CA PRO A 127 -2.85 0.43 -3.90
C PRO A 127 -1.74 1.48 -3.90
N TYR A 128 -0.51 1.08 -3.58
CA TYR A 128 0.67 1.96 -3.59
C TYR A 128 0.91 2.62 -4.96
N ARG A 129 1.25 3.91 -4.94
CA ARG A 129 1.61 4.68 -6.13
C ARG A 129 2.73 5.69 -5.85
N PRO A 130 3.78 5.76 -6.68
CA PRO A 130 4.84 6.76 -6.53
C PRO A 130 4.30 8.20 -6.65
N GLU A 131 3.22 8.40 -7.41
CA GLU A 131 2.56 9.70 -7.59
C GLU A 131 1.93 10.26 -6.30
N ALA A 132 1.91 9.49 -5.21
CA ALA A 132 1.47 9.96 -3.89
C ALA A 132 2.55 10.73 -3.12
N ASN A 133 3.78 10.82 -3.64
CA ASN A 133 4.85 11.59 -3.03
C ASN A 133 4.41 13.04 -2.80
N GLY A 134 4.60 13.53 -1.57
CA GLY A 134 4.22 14.88 -1.15
C GLY A 134 2.74 15.06 -0.80
N LEU A 135 1.89 14.03 -0.90
CA LEU A 135 0.47 14.12 -0.55
C LEU A 135 0.25 13.79 0.94
N SER A 136 -0.10 14.78 1.76
CA SER A 136 -0.22 14.59 3.21
C SER A 136 -1.65 14.40 3.73
N THR A 137 -2.66 14.28 2.85
CA THR A 137 -4.07 14.17 3.28
C THR A 137 -4.85 13.16 2.46
N ALA A 138 -5.84 12.52 3.08
CA ALA A 138 -6.80 11.66 2.40
C ALA A 138 -7.51 12.38 1.23
N THR A 139 -7.84 13.66 1.40
CA THR A 139 -8.45 14.49 0.33
C THR A 139 -7.53 14.62 -0.88
N ALA A 140 -6.23 14.87 -0.66
CA ALA A 140 -5.26 14.97 -1.75
C ALA A 140 -5.11 13.64 -2.50
N LEU A 141 -5.07 12.50 -1.78
CA LEU A 141 -5.04 11.17 -2.40
C LEU A 141 -6.31 10.91 -3.24
N LYS A 142 -7.49 11.24 -2.74
CA LYS A 142 -8.76 11.08 -3.49
C LYS A 142 -8.83 11.96 -4.75
N LEU A 143 -8.20 13.12 -4.73
CA LEU A 143 -8.13 14.00 -5.89
C LEU A 143 -7.13 13.48 -6.93
N GLN A 144 -5.99 12.96 -6.46
CA GLN A 144 -4.94 12.40 -7.32
C GLN A 144 -5.35 11.06 -7.96
N PHE A 145 -6.13 10.25 -7.24
CA PHE A 145 -6.50 8.89 -7.65
C PHE A 145 -8.01 8.70 -7.74
N PRO A 146 -8.71 9.42 -8.64
CA PRO A 146 -10.13 9.17 -8.89
C PRO A 146 -10.34 7.78 -9.51
N PRO A 147 -11.53 7.17 -9.35
CA PRO A 147 -11.88 5.95 -10.05
C PRO A 147 -11.74 6.14 -11.56
N LEU A 148 -11.11 5.18 -12.24
CA LEU A 148 -10.92 5.25 -13.67
C LEU A 148 -12.27 5.19 -14.40
N PRO A 149 -12.46 5.93 -15.50
CA PRO A 149 -13.69 5.87 -16.27
C PRO A 149 -13.98 4.49 -16.87
N ASP A 150 -12.95 3.72 -17.17
CA ASP A 150 -13.06 2.38 -17.72
C ASP A 150 -12.45 1.37 -16.75
N GLN A 151 -13.31 0.56 -16.13
CA GLN A 151 -12.94 -0.46 -15.14
C GLN A 151 -13.21 -1.87 -15.65
N ARG A 152 -13.37 -2.04 -16.98
CA ARG A 152 -13.65 -3.37 -17.56
C ARG A 152 -12.53 -4.37 -17.31
N ASP A 153 -11.30 -3.85 -17.27
CA ASP A 153 -10.11 -4.62 -16.93
C ASP A 153 -9.95 -4.73 -15.42
N GLU A 154 -9.46 -5.88 -14.95
CA GLU A 154 -9.24 -6.13 -13.54
C GLU A 154 -8.21 -5.20 -12.91
N ALA A 155 -7.10 -4.94 -13.58
CA ALA A 155 -6.09 -4.02 -13.07
C ALA A 155 -6.64 -2.59 -13.02
N ALA A 156 -7.48 -2.18 -13.99
CA ALA A 156 -8.15 -0.88 -13.95
C ALA A 156 -9.17 -0.77 -12.81
N TYR A 157 -9.92 -1.84 -12.52
CA TYR A 157 -10.81 -1.92 -11.37
C TYR A 157 -10.06 -1.84 -10.04
N CYS A 158 -9.03 -2.67 -9.85
CA CYS A 158 -8.18 -2.64 -8.64
C CYS A 158 -7.50 -1.28 -8.47
N ASN A 159 -7.07 -0.65 -9.56
CA ASN A 159 -6.54 0.71 -9.55
C ASN A 159 -7.58 1.80 -9.26
N SER A 160 -8.87 1.50 -9.40
CA SER A 160 -9.94 2.44 -9.07
C SER A 160 -10.39 2.33 -7.61
N ASP A 161 -10.03 1.23 -6.95
CA ASP A 161 -10.42 0.94 -5.57
C ASP A 161 -9.40 1.48 -4.55
N LEU A 162 -9.32 2.80 -4.47
CA LEU A 162 -8.52 3.45 -3.43
C LEU A 162 -9.09 3.08 -2.05
N MET A 163 -8.25 2.56 -1.17
CA MET A 163 -8.57 2.35 0.24
C MET A 163 -7.66 3.19 1.14
N LEU A 164 -8.19 3.65 2.27
CA LEU A 164 -7.53 4.61 3.16
C LEU A 164 -7.71 4.22 4.64
N TRP A 165 -6.73 4.60 5.46
CA TRP A 165 -6.83 4.62 6.92
C TRP A 165 -6.02 5.78 7.49
N GLU A 166 -6.58 6.45 8.50
CA GLU A 166 -5.95 7.55 9.21
C GLU A 166 -5.97 7.29 10.72
N SER A 167 -4.81 7.40 11.37
CA SER A 167 -4.72 7.17 12.83
C SER A 167 -5.28 8.32 13.68
N GLY A 168 -5.45 9.51 13.08
CA GLY A 168 -5.50 10.77 13.84
C GLY A 168 -4.14 11.14 14.46
N SER A 169 -4.07 12.31 15.08
CA SER A 169 -2.86 12.78 15.77
C SER A 169 -2.72 12.08 17.13
N GLY A 170 -1.56 11.51 17.41
CA GLY A 170 -1.29 10.81 18.66
C GLY A 170 0.19 10.61 18.92
N ILE A 171 0.51 9.86 19.97
CA ILE A 171 1.90 9.49 20.25
C ILE A 171 2.44 8.60 19.13
N PRO A 172 3.73 8.72 18.77
CA PRO A 172 4.39 7.81 17.85
C PRO A 172 4.18 6.35 18.28
N GLN A 173 3.93 5.49 17.30
CA GLN A 173 3.62 4.07 17.48
C GLN A 173 4.79 3.22 16.96
N LYS A 174 5.08 2.11 17.64
CA LYS A 174 6.02 1.07 17.16
C LYS A 174 5.33 0.10 16.19
N SER A 175 4.03 -0.10 16.37
CA SER A 175 3.21 -1.01 15.57
C SER A 175 1.86 -0.39 15.22
N LEU A 176 1.37 -0.63 14.01
CA LEU A 176 0.03 -0.22 13.57
C LEU A 176 -0.86 -1.43 13.28
N ASN A 177 -2.12 -1.35 13.71
CA ASN A 177 -3.19 -2.26 13.27
C ASN A 177 -4.16 -1.46 12.41
N ILE A 178 -4.11 -1.73 11.11
CA ILE A 178 -4.72 -0.91 10.07
C ILE A 178 -5.92 -1.67 9.52
N ARG A 179 -7.06 -1.01 9.49
CA ARG A 179 -8.24 -1.44 8.74
C ARG A 179 -8.47 -0.44 7.62
N LEU A 180 -8.11 -0.80 6.40
CA LEU A 180 -8.30 0.05 5.23
C LEU A 180 -9.78 0.08 4.83
N GLU A 181 -10.34 1.27 4.65
CA GLU A 181 -11.71 1.48 4.20
C GLU A 181 -11.72 1.95 2.74
N HIS A 182 -12.67 1.47 1.94
CA HIS A 182 -12.86 1.94 0.57
C HIS A 182 -13.16 3.45 0.56
N ALA A 183 -12.42 4.20 -0.26
CA ALA A 183 -12.55 5.64 -0.40
C ALA A 183 -13.82 6.05 -1.18
N TYR A 184 -14.34 5.12 -1.99
CA TYR A 184 -15.47 5.28 -2.89
C TYR A 184 -16.53 4.21 -2.64
N SER A 185 -17.74 4.43 -3.17
CA SER A 185 -18.83 3.45 -3.12
C SER A 185 -18.80 2.52 -4.32
N LEU A 186 -19.15 1.25 -4.09
CA LEU A 186 -19.37 0.28 -5.15
C LEU A 186 -20.82 0.32 -5.65
N ILE A 187 -21.00 0.34 -6.96
CA ILE A 187 -22.30 0.10 -7.61
C ILE A 187 -22.22 -1.26 -8.29
N SER A 188 -23.08 -2.19 -7.88
CA SER A 188 -23.20 -3.52 -8.49
C SER A 188 -24.58 -3.68 -9.15
N LEU A 189 -24.60 -4.32 -10.34
CA LEU A 189 -25.79 -4.48 -11.16
C LEU A 189 -25.93 -5.96 -11.57
N SER A 190 -27.04 -6.58 -11.14
CA SER A 190 -27.36 -7.98 -11.46
C SER A 190 -28.72 -8.06 -12.18
N PRO A 191 -28.78 -7.78 -13.49
CA PRO A 191 -30.03 -7.73 -14.23
C PRO A 191 -30.64 -9.14 -14.40
N SER A 192 -31.97 -9.22 -14.30
CA SER A 192 -32.74 -10.45 -14.53
C SER A 192 -33.98 -10.18 -15.35
N VAL A 193 -34.43 -11.19 -16.09
CA VAL A 193 -35.67 -11.15 -16.87
C VAL A 193 -36.74 -11.98 -16.19
N GLN A 194 -37.92 -11.40 -16.06
CA GLN A 194 -39.11 -12.08 -15.56
C GLN A 194 -40.04 -12.40 -16.74
N LEU A 195 -40.26 -13.67 -17.00
CA LEU A 195 -41.22 -14.15 -18.01
C LEU A 195 -42.51 -14.56 -17.32
N ARG A 196 -43.65 -14.10 -17.83
CA ARG A 196 -44.98 -14.53 -17.39
C ARG A 196 -45.61 -15.37 -18.50
N MET A 197 -45.89 -16.63 -18.20
CA MET A 197 -46.53 -17.58 -19.10
C MET A 197 -48.06 -17.37 -19.09
N PRO A 198 -48.78 -17.79 -20.15
CA PRO A 198 -50.24 -17.64 -20.24
C PRO A 198 -51.04 -18.35 -19.13
N ASP A 199 -50.47 -19.40 -18.54
CA ASP A 199 -51.04 -20.13 -17.39
C ASP A 199 -50.86 -19.38 -16.05
N GLY A 200 -50.22 -18.21 -16.06
CA GLY A 200 -49.93 -17.41 -14.87
C GLY A 200 -48.58 -17.69 -14.22
N THR A 201 -47.84 -18.70 -14.69
CA THR A 201 -46.51 -19.06 -14.18
C THR A 201 -45.52 -17.92 -14.42
N VAL A 202 -44.67 -17.64 -13.43
CA VAL A 202 -43.62 -16.61 -13.50
C VAL A 202 -42.26 -17.27 -13.32
N THR A 203 -41.37 -17.08 -14.30
CA THR A 203 -39.97 -17.51 -14.18
C THR A 203 -39.05 -16.30 -14.15
N LYS A 204 -38.09 -16.28 -13.22
CA LYS A 204 -37.01 -15.29 -13.19
C LYS A 204 -35.73 -15.97 -13.65
N ASN A 205 -35.14 -15.44 -14.71
CA ASN A 205 -33.88 -15.95 -15.24
C ASN A 205 -32.84 -14.84 -15.18
N ALA A 206 -31.65 -15.16 -14.68
CA ALA A 206 -30.49 -14.31 -14.88
C ALA A 206 -30.22 -14.15 -16.38
N ILE A 207 -29.82 -12.96 -16.80
CA ILE A 207 -29.40 -12.72 -18.18
C ILE A 207 -27.91 -12.42 -18.22
N SER A 208 -27.22 -12.99 -19.21
CA SER A 208 -25.86 -12.57 -19.52
C SER A 208 -25.93 -11.18 -20.12
N VAL A 209 -25.26 -10.23 -19.48
CA VAL A 209 -25.09 -8.87 -20.03
C VAL A 209 -23.64 -8.70 -20.42
N GLY A 210 -23.41 -8.09 -21.59
CA GLY A 210 -22.08 -7.71 -22.03
C GLY A 210 -21.55 -6.50 -21.27
N ASN A 211 -20.78 -5.65 -21.94
CA ASN A 211 -20.27 -4.42 -21.33
C ASN A 211 -21.42 -3.54 -20.84
N VAL A 212 -21.40 -3.22 -19.55
CA VAL A 212 -22.33 -2.28 -18.93
C VAL A 212 -21.64 -0.93 -18.79
N SER A 213 -22.33 0.14 -19.18
CA SER A 213 -21.89 1.51 -18.93
C SER A 213 -22.95 2.30 -18.17
N LEU A 214 -22.52 3.16 -17.27
CA LEU A 214 -23.37 4.12 -16.55
C LEU A 214 -22.94 5.54 -16.94
N THR A 215 -23.92 6.43 -17.15
CA THR A 215 -23.63 7.85 -17.28
C THR A 215 -23.97 8.53 -15.96
N ILE A 216 -22.95 9.02 -15.26
CA ILE A 216 -23.09 9.70 -13.97
C ILE A 216 -22.58 11.13 -14.16
N ALA A 217 -23.43 12.12 -13.88
CA ALA A 217 -23.11 13.55 -14.01
C ALA A 217 -22.54 13.94 -15.40
N GLY A 218 -23.00 13.28 -16.48
CA GLY A 218 -22.55 13.54 -17.84
C GLY A 218 -21.31 12.77 -18.28
N GLU A 219 -20.68 12.01 -17.38
CA GLU A 219 -19.52 11.18 -17.71
C GLU A 219 -19.91 9.70 -17.82
N THR A 220 -19.47 9.06 -18.90
CA THR A 220 -19.66 7.63 -19.10
C THR A 220 -18.62 6.85 -18.30
N ARG A 221 -19.07 5.82 -17.59
CA ARG A 221 -18.28 4.88 -16.80
C ARG A 221 -18.54 3.47 -17.29
N TYR A 222 -17.51 2.68 -17.53
CA TYR A 222 -17.63 1.29 -17.95
C TYR A 222 -17.32 0.38 -16.77
N ALA A 223 -18.29 -0.45 -16.40
CA ALA A 223 -18.19 -1.35 -15.26
C ALA A 223 -17.43 -2.62 -15.60
N ARG A 224 -16.74 -3.19 -14.61
CA ARG A 224 -16.16 -4.53 -14.71
C ARG A 224 -17.26 -5.57 -14.94
N PRO A 225 -17.23 -6.36 -16.03
CA PRO A 225 -18.10 -7.51 -16.14
C PRO A 225 -17.61 -8.59 -15.17
N VAL A 226 -18.42 -8.90 -14.17
CA VAL A 226 -18.21 -10.10 -13.35
C VAL A 226 -18.90 -11.27 -14.02
N THR A 227 -18.20 -12.39 -14.14
CA THR A 227 -18.74 -13.65 -14.68
C THR A 227 -19.46 -14.45 -13.60
N ASP A 228 -20.08 -13.78 -12.62
CA ASP A 228 -20.90 -14.44 -11.60
C ASP A 228 -22.26 -14.87 -12.15
N GLY A 229 -22.19 -15.76 -13.14
CA GLY A 229 -23.29 -16.66 -13.44
C GLY A 229 -23.29 -17.83 -12.47
N SER A 230 -23.74 -17.62 -11.23
CA SER A 230 -24.38 -18.66 -10.39
C SER A 230 -24.96 -18.09 -9.10
#